data_AF-A0A800CLN3-F1
#
_entry.id   AF-A0A800CLN3-F1
#
_cell.length_a   1.000
_cell.length_b   1.000
_cell.length_c   1.000
_cell.angle_alpha   90.00
_cell.angle_beta   90.00
_cell.angle_gamma   90.00
#
_symmetry.space_group_name_H-M   'P 1'
#
loop_
_entity.id
_entity.type
_entity.pdbx_description
1 polymer ?
#
loop_
_entity_poly.entity_id
_entity_poly.type
_entity_poly.pdbx_seq_one_letter_code
_entity_poly.pdbx_strand_id
1 'polypeptide(L)'
;MGSSDEIKRKLKRLSMRWKLLIILGGFMLWLGVSCAVFGSIFLLTLTGIPGMARFALFLIGVAATSLLLWRWVIKGALADTSPLNLARRIERIYPDSNATVITALQLGGNPEVERLGYLRGFLDETIRQAAEFMGRIDPRRVYAEELKLIRRSIPSLLVGALLFSLSLYLSAGSLGLIFELFHGAVESPIRILSPRIVEVSPGDRQVRSGQSVKVTAKVVDNIADRPVTLFYRLEGGGWHQAIMTKEEAEIYGMKLENLSRSIEYYVAVSGSESPRYKIKVIREPILSRFRYEILYPSYTGLSPQMLEENSGDIKALVGSIARLSAESTKPLQKASIRFESGGKVDLKITGGTSLSGQFRLEKEDKYHFELLDTEGISNSNPVR
;
A
#
# COMPACT_ATOMS: atom_id res chain seq x y z
N MET A 1 -49.30 52.04 18.81
CA MET A 1 -48.39 50.97 18.37
C MET A 1 -47.28 50.78 19.40
N GLY A 2 -47.49 50.26 20.59
CA GLY A 2 -48.65 49.63 21.22
C GLY A 2 -48.09 48.56 22.15
N SER A 3 -48.07 48.80 23.47
CA SER A 3 -47.40 47.99 24.50
C SER A 3 -47.67 46.46 24.38
N SER A 4 -48.80 46.07 23.78
CA SER A 4 -49.14 44.70 23.36
C SER A 4 -48.05 43.98 22.54
N ASP A 5 -47.47 44.63 21.55
CA ASP A 5 -46.43 44.01 20.69
C ASP A 5 -45.10 43.83 21.43
N GLU A 6 -44.83 44.65 22.44
CA GLU A 6 -43.65 44.52 23.28
C GLU A 6 -43.73 43.29 24.19
N ILE A 7 -44.89 43.07 24.81
CA ILE A 7 -45.20 41.89 25.63
C ILE A 7 -45.12 40.62 24.78
N LYS A 8 -45.76 40.59 23.61
CA LYS A 8 -45.70 39.43 22.70
C LYS A 8 -44.26 39.13 22.27
N ARG A 9 -43.47 40.14 21.94
CA ARG A 9 -42.04 39.97 21.61
C ARG A 9 -41.21 39.49 22.81
N LYS A 10 -41.50 39.96 24.03
CA LYS A 10 -40.82 39.52 25.26
C LYS A 10 -41.17 38.07 25.60
N LEU A 11 -42.44 37.68 25.53
CA LEU A 11 -42.90 36.30 25.72
C LEU A 11 -42.38 35.36 24.63
N LYS A 12 -42.38 35.77 23.37
CA LYS A 12 -41.78 34.99 22.28
C LYS A 12 -40.28 34.77 22.52
N ARG A 13 -39.53 35.79 22.94
CA ARG A 13 -38.10 35.66 23.30
C ARG A 13 -37.89 34.72 24.49
N LEU A 14 -38.72 34.82 25.53
CA LEU A 14 -38.64 33.93 26.69
C LEU A 14 -39.00 32.48 26.34
N SER A 15 -40.03 32.25 25.52
CA SER A 15 -40.40 30.91 25.05
C SER A 15 -39.32 30.28 24.17
N MET A 16 -38.66 31.06 23.29
CA MET A 16 -37.53 30.59 22.50
C MET A 16 -36.33 30.25 23.38
N ARG A 17 -36.01 31.08 24.39
CA ARG A 17 -34.94 30.78 25.36
C ARG A 17 -35.25 29.54 26.18
N TRP A 18 -36.50 29.36 26.58
CA TRP A 18 -36.95 28.17 27.30
C TRP A 18 -36.79 26.90 26.45
N LYS A 19 -37.26 26.94 25.20
CA LYS A 19 -37.09 25.84 24.25
C LYS A 19 -35.61 25.52 24.01
N LEU A 20 -34.79 26.56 23.87
CA LEU A 20 -33.35 26.41 23.68
C LEU A 20 -32.67 25.80 24.90
N LEU A 21 -33.07 26.16 26.12
CA LEU A 21 -32.54 25.57 27.35
C LEU A 21 -32.95 24.10 27.53
N ILE A 22 -34.18 23.72 27.17
CA ILE A 22 -34.63 22.32 27.18
C ILE A 22 -33.81 21.50 26.18
N ILE A 23 -33.66 22.00 24.95
CA ILE A 23 -32.90 21.33 23.89
C ILE A 23 -31.43 21.22 24.28
N LEU A 24 -30.81 22.30 24.78
CA LEU A 24 -29.40 22.33 25.17
C LEU A 24 -29.12 21.40 26.36
N GLY A 25 -29.99 21.41 27.37
CA GLY A 25 -29.87 20.50 28.52
C GLY A 25 -30.04 19.03 28.13
N GLY A 26 -31.04 18.71 27.30
CA GLY A 26 -31.24 17.37 26.77
C GLY A 26 -30.07 16.90 25.90
N PHE A 27 -29.52 17.79 25.07
CA PHE A 27 -28.37 17.52 24.21
C PHE A 27 -27.09 17.28 25.02
N MET A 28 -26.81 18.10 26.04
CA MET A 28 -25.65 17.93 26.92
C MET A 28 -25.69 16.60 27.67
N LEU A 29 -26.87 16.20 28.16
CA LEU A 29 -27.05 14.92 28.86
C LEU A 29 -26.88 13.74 27.89
N TRP A 30 -27.45 13.84 26.69
CA TRP A 30 -27.25 12.85 25.64
C TRP A 30 -25.79 12.71 25.24
N LEU A 31 -25.09 13.82 25.02
CA LEU A 31 -23.67 13.83 24.66
C LEU A 31 -22.82 13.14 25.73
N GLY A 32 -23.02 13.47 27.01
CA GLY A 32 -22.29 12.86 28.12
C GLY A 32 -22.52 11.34 28.22
N VAL A 33 -23.77 10.89 28.13
CA VAL A 33 -24.10 9.45 28.18
C VAL A 33 -23.59 8.72 26.94
N SER A 34 -23.67 9.32 25.76
CA SER A 34 -23.15 8.75 24.52
C SER A 34 -21.64 8.53 24.62
N CYS A 35 -20.88 9.56 25.03
CA CYS A 35 -19.43 9.43 25.24
C CYS A 35 -19.09 8.35 26.28
N ALA A 36 -19.85 8.24 27.37
CA ALA A 36 -19.63 7.21 28.38
C ALA A 36 -19.91 5.79 27.84
N VAL A 37 -21.00 5.60 27.09
CA VAL A 37 -21.38 4.31 26.50
C VAL A 37 -20.34 3.88 25.45
N PHE A 38 -20.01 4.75 24.50
CA PHE A 38 -19.03 4.43 23.47
C PHE A 38 -17.62 4.28 24.03
N GLY A 39 -17.22 5.10 24.99
CA GLY A 39 -15.94 4.94 25.70
C GLY A 39 -15.85 3.61 26.45
N SER A 40 -16.93 3.18 27.12
CA SER A 40 -16.99 1.89 27.83
C SER A 40 -16.98 0.68 26.88
N ILE A 41 -17.76 0.73 25.79
CA ILE A 41 -17.77 -0.32 24.75
C ILE A 41 -16.38 -0.43 24.14
N PHE A 42 -15.73 0.70 23.84
CA PHE A 42 -14.39 0.72 23.28
C PHE A 42 -13.35 0.13 24.25
N LEU A 43 -13.40 0.48 25.54
CA LEU A 43 -12.50 -0.06 26.56
C LEU A 43 -12.67 -1.59 26.72
N LEU A 44 -13.90 -2.09 26.60
CA LEU A 44 -14.21 -3.53 26.55
C LEU A 44 -13.65 -4.22 25.30
N THR A 45 -13.40 -3.51 24.20
CA THR A 45 -12.79 -4.13 23.01
C THR A 45 -11.30 -4.45 23.19
N LEU A 46 -10.61 -3.81 24.15
CA LEU A 46 -9.22 -4.14 24.48
C LEU A 46 -9.08 -5.48 25.23
N THR A 47 -10.14 -6.03 25.81
CA THR A 47 -10.08 -7.26 26.62
C THR A 47 -10.25 -8.56 25.80
N GLY A 48 -10.17 -8.49 24.47
CA GLY A 48 -10.12 -9.70 23.62
C GLY A 48 -11.47 -10.33 23.25
N ILE A 49 -12.59 -9.59 23.39
CA ILE A 49 -13.94 -10.06 23.04
C ILE A 49 -14.01 -10.48 21.56
N PRO A 50 -14.69 -11.59 21.17
CA PRO A 50 -14.84 -12.00 19.77
C PRO A 50 -15.58 -10.97 18.90
N GLY A 51 -15.24 -10.90 17.61
CA GLY A 51 -15.70 -9.83 16.70
C GLY A 51 -17.23 -9.68 16.58
N MET A 52 -18.00 -10.78 16.62
CA MET A 52 -19.46 -10.73 16.56
C MET A 52 -20.08 -10.11 17.82
N ALA A 53 -19.53 -10.41 19.00
CA ALA A 53 -19.98 -9.81 20.25
C ALA A 53 -19.67 -8.30 20.30
N ARG A 54 -18.56 -7.85 19.68
CA ARG A 54 -18.25 -6.41 19.53
C ARG A 54 -19.30 -5.71 18.67
N PHE A 55 -19.67 -6.29 17.53
CA PHE A 55 -20.68 -5.73 16.64
C PHE A 55 -22.05 -5.66 17.32
N ALA A 56 -22.44 -6.70 18.06
CA ALA A 56 -23.67 -6.72 18.84
C ALA A 56 -23.70 -5.63 19.93
N LEU A 57 -22.61 -5.46 20.68
CA LEU A 57 -22.51 -4.41 21.71
C LEU A 57 -22.55 -3.01 21.10
N PHE A 58 -21.93 -2.81 19.93
CA PHE A 58 -22.01 -1.55 19.20
C PHE A 58 -23.45 -1.23 18.77
N LEU A 59 -24.16 -2.20 18.20
CA LEU A 59 -25.57 -2.03 17.81
C LEU A 59 -26.47 -1.72 19.01
N ILE A 60 -26.27 -2.40 20.15
CA ILE A 60 -27.00 -2.13 21.39
C ILE A 60 -26.70 -0.71 21.89
N GLY A 61 -25.43 -0.27 21.85
CA GLY A 61 -25.03 1.09 22.21
C GLY A 61 -25.67 2.16 21.32
N VAL A 62 -25.70 1.93 20.00
CA VAL A 62 -26.36 2.83 19.04
C VAL A 62 -27.88 2.87 19.27
N ALA A 63 -28.53 1.72 19.49
CA ALA A 63 -29.95 1.67 19.80
C ALA A 63 -30.27 2.40 21.12
N ALA A 64 -29.48 2.18 22.18
CA ALA A 64 -29.66 2.84 23.47
C ALA A 64 -29.48 4.35 23.36
N THR A 65 -28.43 4.83 22.70
CA THR A 65 -28.18 6.27 22.50
C THR A 65 -29.24 6.93 21.60
N SER A 66 -29.76 6.22 20.60
CA SER A 66 -30.86 6.70 19.75
C SER A 66 -32.17 6.84 20.53
N LEU A 67 -32.51 5.88 21.39
CA LEU A 67 -33.69 5.96 22.28
C LEU A 67 -33.59 7.11 23.28
N LEU A 68 -32.39 7.34 23.83
CA LEU A 68 -32.13 8.46 24.73
C LEU A 68 -32.22 9.81 24.00
N LEU A 69 -31.69 9.90 22.78
CA LEU A 69 -31.83 11.09 21.92
C LEU A 69 -33.31 11.40 21.67
N TRP A 70 -34.09 10.38 21.30
CA TRP A 70 -35.51 10.55 21.08
C TRP A 70 -36.23 11.01 22.34
N ARG A 71 -35.96 10.38 23.48
CA ARG A 71 -36.67 10.66 24.74
C ARG A 71 -36.32 12.03 25.34
N TRP A 72 -35.09 12.52 25.18
CA TRP A 72 -34.64 13.74 25.84
C TRP A 72 -34.55 14.95 24.91
N VAL A 73 -34.12 14.76 23.65
CA VAL A 73 -33.96 15.87 22.69
C VAL A 73 -35.23 16.04 21.86
N ILE A 74 -35.70 14.99 21.20
CA ILE A 74 -36.84 15.08 20.28
C ILE A 74 -38.16 15.30 21.05
N LYS A 75 -38.44 14.49 22.08
CA LYS A 75 -39.64 14.71 22.93
C LYS A 75 -39.62 16.07 23.63
N GLY A 76 -38.43 16.55 24.03
CA GLY A 76 -38.25 17.89 24.59
C GLY A 76 -38.47 19.00 23.55
N ALA A 77 -38.03 18.80 22.31
CA ALA A 77 -38.22 19.74 21.20
C ALA A 77 -39.67 19.79 20.69
N LEU A 78 -40.41 18.67 20.83
CA LEU A 78 -41.84 18.56 20.55
C LEU A 78 -42.72 19.03 21.72
N ALA A 79 -42.14 19.38 22.87
CA ALA A 79 -42.92 19.93 23.97
C ALA A 79 -43.54 21.27 23.54
N ASP A 80 -44.85 21.41 23.75
CA ASP A 80 -45.59 22.60 23.35
C ASP A 80 -45.15 23.81 24.18
N THR A 81 -44.17 24.54 23.63
CA THR A 81 -43.56 25.74 24.23
C THR A 81 -44.26 27.01 23.74
N SER A 82 -45.54 26.92 23.39
CA SER A 82 -46.33 28.07 22.97
C SER A 82 -46.25 29.20 24.02
N PRO A 83 -46.24 30.48 23.61
CA PRO A 83 -46.29 31.63 24.52
C PRO A 83 -47.40 31.55 25.57
N LEU A 84 -48.51 30.87 25.25
CA LEU A 84 -49.63 30.63 26.16
C LEU A 84 -49.28 29.63 27.29
N ASN A 85 -48.52 28.57 26.99
CA ASN A 85 -48.08 27.61 28.00
C ASN A 85 -46.99 28.21 28.90
N LEU A 86 -46.15 29.09 28.36
CA LEU A 86 -45.21 29.87 29.16
C LEU A 86 -45.95 30.83 30.11
N ALA A 87 -46.98 31.52 29.63
CA ALA A 87 -47.84 32.37 30.47
C ALA A 87 -48.51 31.55 31.60
N ARG A 88 -49.10 30.40 31.28
CA ARG A 88 -49.66 29.46 32.28
C ARG A 88 -48.63 29.00 33.32
N ARG A 89 -47.39 28.75 32.90
CA ARG A 89 -46.32 28.33 33.82
C ARG A 89 -45.87 29.49 34.72
N ILE A 90 -45.74 30.69 34.18
CA ILE A 90 -45.41 31.89 34.95
C ILE A 90 -46.43 32.12 36.05
N GLU A 91 -47.72 32.00 35.76
CA GLU A 91 -48.79 32.20 36.76
C GLU A 91 -48.84 31.08 37.79
N ARG A 92 -48.50 29.84 37.42
CA ARG A 92 -48.35 28.74 38.39
C ARG A 92 -47.21 28.97 39.37
N ILE A 93 -46.12 29.58 38.92
CA ILE A 93 -44.93 29.88 39.75
C ILE A 93 -45.15 31.15 40.59
N TYR A 94 -45.91 32.12 40.07
CA TYR A 94 -46.22 33.38 40.74
C TYR A 94 -47.75 33.59 40.84
N PRO A 95 -48.39 33.09 41.91
CA PRO A 95 -49.84 33.22 42.12
C PRO A 95 -50.32 34.68 42.18
N ASP A 96 -49.45 35.61 42.58
CA ASP A 96 -49.72 37.05 42.73
C ASP A 96 -50.12 37.75 41.42
N SER A 97 -49.94 37.07 40.28
CA SER A 97 -50.27 37.59 38.94
C SER A 97 -51.76 37.52 38.59
N ASN A 98 -52.60 36.80 39.34
CA ASN A 98 -54.07 36.74 39.20
C ASN A 98 -54.57 36.65 37.73
N ALA A 99 -54.03 35.72 36.93
CA ALA A 99 -54.42 35.54 35.53
C ALA A 99 -54.12 36.72 34.57
N THR A 100 -53.41 37.75 35.02
CA THR A 100 -53.20 38.99 34.25
C THR A 100 -52.35 38.75 32.99
N VAL A 101 -51.38 37.83 33.04
CA VAL A 101 -50.46 37.57 31.92
C VAL A 101 -51.11 36.69 30.85
N ILE A 102 -51.89 35.68 31.25
CA ILE A 102 -52.70 34.87 30.32
C ILE A 102 -53.77 35.74 29.67
N THR A 103 -54.49 36.54 30.47
CA THR A 103 -55.60 37.38 30.01
C THR A 103 -55.11 38.46 29.04
N ALA A 104 -54.00 39.13 29.33
CA ALA A 104 -53.38 40.09 28.43
C ALA A 104 -52.96 39.45 27.09
N LEU A 105 -52.46 38.21 27.11
CA LEU A 105 -52.03 37.49 25.90
C LEU A 105 -53.23 37.03 25.04
N GLN A 106 -54.30 36.53 25.67
CA GLN A 106 -55.51 36.06 24.98
C GLN A 106 -56.30 37.23 24.37
N LEU A 107 -56.50 38.31 25.13
CA LEU A 107 -57.24 39.49 24.66
C LEU A 107 -56.43 40.30 23.65
N GLY A 108 -55.14 40.51 23.89
CA GLY A 108 -54.27 41.27 22.98
C GLY A 108 -53.96 40.56 21.65
N GLY A 109 -54.30 39.28 21.51
CA GLY A 109 -54.07 38.47 20.31
C GLY A 109 -55.29 38.25 19.42
N ASN A 110 -56.50 38.62 19.86
CA ASN A 110 -57.73 38.32 19.15
C ASN A 110 -58.28 39.56 18.39
N PRO A 111 -58.24 39.56 17.04
CA PRO A 111 -58.68 40.70 16.24
C PRO A 111 -60.19 41.00 16.35
N GLU A 112 -61.01 40.04 16.81
CA GLU A 112 -62.43 40.26 17.08
C GLU A 112 -62.65 41.12 18.33
N VAL A 113 -61.84 40.92 19.37
CA VAL A 113 -61.91 41.68 20.62
C VAL A 113 -61.49 43.14 20.41
N GLU A 114 -60.52 43.36 19.52
CA GLU A 114 -60.06 44.70 19.14
C GLU A 114 -61.11 45.46 18.30
N ARG A 115 -61.89 44.75 17.48
CA ARG A 115 -63.01 45.32 16.70
C ARG A 115 -64.22 45.68 17.54
N LEU A 116 -64.49 44.93 18.61
CA LEU A 116 -65.67 45.10 19.45
C LEU A 116 -65.60 46.34 20.37
N GLY A 117 -64.46 47.04 20.44
CA GLY A 117 -64.34 48.35 21.10
C GLY A 117 -64.56 48.34 22.62
N TYR A 118 -64.80 47.17 23.23
CA TYR A 118 -64.98 47.02 24.67
C TYR A 118 -63.68 47.39 25.39
N LEU A 119 -63.70 48.61 25.94
CA LEU A 119 -62.73 49.18 26.88
C LEU A 119 -61.27 49.05 26.43
N ARG A 120 -60.87 49.81 25.39
CA ARG A 120 -59.45 50.05 25.08
C ARG A 120 -58.63 50.39 26.34
N GLY A 121 -59.21 51.18 27.26
CA GLY A 121 -58.59 51.50 28.54
C GLY A 121 -58.39 50.30 29.47
N PHE A 122 -59.31 49.33 29.51
CA PHE A 122 -59.14 48.10 30.30
C PHE A 122 -58.10 47.17 29.67
N LEU A 123 -58.10 47.05 28.34
CA LEU A 123 -57.08 46.28 27.62
C LEU A 123 -55.69 46.88 27.82
N ASP A 124 -55.55 48.20 27.65
CA ASP A 124 -54.30 48.93 27.84
C ASP A 124 -53.81 48.84 29.30
N GLU A 125 -54.73 48.91 30.27
CA GLU A 125 -54.41 48.75 31.69
C GLU A 125 -53.95 47.32 32.02
N THR A 126 -54.64 46.30 31.49
CA THR A 126 -54.27 44.88 31.70
C THR A 126 -52.92 44.56 31.05
N ILE A 127 -52.66 45.12 29.87
CA ILE A 127 -51.36 45.03 29.18
C ILE A 127 -50.28 45.73 30.01
N ARG A 128 -50.54 46.94 30.52
CA ARG A 128 -49.59 47.68 31.36
C ARG A 128 -49.24 46.93 32.64
N GLN A 129 -50.23 46.40 33.34
CA GLN A 129 -50.05 45.59 34.55
C GLN A 129 -49.28 44.30 34.26
N ALA A 130 -49.60 43.61 33.15
CA ALA A 130 -48.86 42.43 32.70
C ALA A 130 -47.39 42.76 32.35
N ALA A 131 -47.12 43.91 31.73
CA ALA A 131 -45.79 44.36 31.38
C ALA A 131 -44.94 44.69 32.62
N GLU A 132 -45.53 45.39 33.59
CA GLU A 132 -44.89 45.74 34.85
C GLU A 132 -44.58 44.48 35.67
N PHE A 133 -45.54 43.55 35.76
CA PHE A 133 -45.34 42.26 36.43
C PHE A 133 -44.24 41.46 35.75
N MET A 134 -44.24 41.36 34.41
CA MET A 134 -43.16 40.72 33.65
C MET A 134 -41.81 41.43 33.75
N GLY A 135 -41.76 42.69 34.20
CA GLY A 135 -40.53 43.40 34.53
C GLY A 135 -39.90 42.91 35.84
N ARG A 136 -40.71 42.41 36.76
CA ARG A 136 -40.30 41.99 38.12
C ARG A 136 -40.02 40.49 38.23
N ILE A 137 -40.40 39.70 37.23
CA ILE A 137 -40.14 38.25 37.20
C ILE A 137 -38.65 37.98 37.02
N ASP A 138 -38.08 37.14 37.89
CA ASP A 138 -36.73 36.59 37.71
C ASP A 138 -36.78 35.39 36.74
N PRO A 139 -36.19 35.48 35.54
CA PRO A 139 -36.19 34.40 34.56
C PRO A 139 -35.57 33.10 35.10
N ARG A 140 -34.68 33.17 36.10
CA ARG A 140 -33.98 31.99 36.65
C ARG A 140 -34.93 31.05 37.41
N ARG A 141 -35.97 31.59 38.04
CA ARG A 141 -36.98 30.77 38.75
C ARG A 141 -37.93 30.05 37.79
N VAL A 142 -38.22 30.66 36.65
CA VAL A 142 -39.08 30.09 35.60
C VAL A 142 -38.42 28.86 34.93
N TYR A 143 -37.08 28.84 34.84
CA TYR A 143 -36.30 27.75 34.22
C TYR A 143 -35.53 26.90 35.23
N ALA A 144 -35.89 26.95 36.52
CA ALA A 144 -35.09 26.36 37.60
C ALA A 144 -34.94 24.84 37.49
N GLU A 145 -35.94 24.14 36.94
CA GLU A 145 -35.91 22.68 36.75
C GLU A 145 -34.96 22.28 35.62
N GLU A 146 -34.92 23.07 34.56
CA GLU A 146 -34.09 22.91 33.36
C GLU A 146 -32.63 23.24 33.69
N LEU A 147 -32.40 24.29 34.48
CA LEU A 147 -31.08 24.62 35.02
C LEU A 147 -30.55 23.53 35.96
N LYS A 148 -31.43 22.88 36.76
CA LYS A 148 -31.06 21.71 37.58
C LYS A 148 -30.70 20.50 36.72
N LEU A 149 -31.44 20.23 35.65
CA LEU A 149 -31.13 19.18 34.67
C LEU A 149 -29.77 19.41 34.00
N ILE A 150 -29.48 20.65 33.57
CA ILE A 150 -28.17 21.03 33.02
C ILE A 150 -27.07 20.79 34.06
N ARG A 151 -27.27 21.25 35.31
CA ARG A 151 -26.27 21.09 36.39
C ARG A 151 -26.01 19.62 36.74
N ARG A 152 -27.03 18.77 36.71
CA ARG A 152 -26.91 17.31 36.94
C ARG A 152 -26.21 16.59 35.79
N SER A 153 -26.19 17.19 34.61
CA SER A 153 -25.53 16.64 33.41
C SER A 153 -24.03 16.91 33.36
N ILE A 154 -23.55 17.91 34.12
CA ILE A 154 -22.12 18.26 34.23
C ILE A 154 -21.25 17.07 34.66
N PRO A 155 -21.55 16.34 35.76
CA PRO A 155 -20.71 15.21 36.17
C PRO A 155 -20.72 14.06 35.14
N SER A 156 -21.86 13.77 34.50
CA SER A 156 -21.90 12.75 33.43
C SER A 156 -21.08 13.15 32.20
N LEU A 157 -21.02 14.44 31.88
CA LEU A 157 -20.21 14.95 30.77
C LEU A 157 -18.72 14.88 31.10
N LEU A 158 -18.33 15.20 32.35
CA LEU A 158 -16.95 15.07 32.81
C LEU A 158 -16.47 13.61 32.82
N VAL A 159 -17.30 12.69 33.33
CA VAL A 159 -16.99 11.26 33.34
C VAL A 159 -16.93 10.70 31.90
N GLY A 160 -17.88 11.09 31.04
CA GLY A 160 -17.87 10.70 29.63
C GLY A 160 -16.64 11.23 28.88
N ALA A 161 -16.25 12.49 29.12
CA ALA A 161 -15.06 13.09 28.53
C ALA A 161 -13.77 12.42 29.03
N LEU A 162 -13.69 12.07 30.32
CA LEU A 162 -12.55 11.37 30.89
C LEU A 162 -12.41 9.96 30.30
N LEU A 163 -13.51 9.20 30.22
CA LEU A 163 -13.51 7.86 29.62
C LEU A 163 -13.19 7.90 28.13
N PHE A 164 -13.69 8.90 27.41
CA PHE A 164 -13.37 9.10 26.00
C PHE A 164 -11.90 9.50 25.80
N SER A 165 -11.38 10.43 26.59
CA SER A 165 -9.98 10.83 26.54
C SER A 165 -9.04 9.68 26.90
N LEU A 166 -9.41 8.86 27.89
CA LEU A 166 -8.66 7.66 28.28
C LEU A 166 -8.70 6.63 27.15
N SER A 167 -9.86 6.43 26.52
CA SER A 167 -9.99 5.55 25.36
C SER A 167 -9.11 6.00 24.19
N LEU A 168 -9.04 7.31 23.92
CA LEU A 168 -8.18 7.87 22.87
C LEU A 168 -6.70 7.69 23.21
N TYR A 169 -6.30 7.92 24.46
CA TYR A 169 -4.92 7.79 24.92
C TYR A 169 -4.40 6.34 24.83
N LEU A 170 -5.17 5.36 25.30
CA LEU A 170 -4.83 3.94 25.14
C LEU A 170 -4.79 3.51 23.66
N SER A 171 -5.51 4.23 22.80
CA SER A 171 -5.63 3.98 21.36
C SER A 171 -4.64 4.76 20.49
N ALA A 172 -3.69 5.52 21.06
CA ALA A 172 -2.72 6.28 20.27
C ALA A 172 -1.91 5.40 19.30
N GLY A 173 -1.82 4.09 19.55
CA GLY A 173 -1.30 3.11 18.57
C GLY A 173 -2.27 2.76 17.42
N SER A 174 -3.58 2.92 17.60
CA SER A 174 -4.62 2.65 16.58
C SER A 174 -5.15 3.89 15.86
N LEU A 175 -4.96 5.11 16.40
CA LEU A 175 -5.18 6.35 15.65
C LEU A 175 -4.19 6.47 14.48
N GLY A 176 -2.97 5.94 14.64
CA GLY A 176 -2.03 5.74 13.53
C GLY A 176 -2.62 4.88 12.41
N LEU A 177 -3.32 3.79 12.76
CA LEU A 177 -3.97 2.91 11.78
C LEU A 177 -5.16 3.58 11.06
N ILE A 178 -5.89 4.49 11.72
CA ILE A 178 -6.99 5.24 11.09
C ILE A 178 -6.42 6.34 10.17
N PHE A 179 -5.31 6.97 10.55
CA PHE A 179 -4.64 7.99 9.74
C PHE A 179 -3.92 7.35 8.54
N GLU A 180 -3.31 6.17 8.71
CA GLU A 180 -2.80 5.32 7.62
C GLU A 180 -3.92 4.82 6.71
N LEU A 181 -5.08 4.42 7.26
CA LEU A 181 -6.23 4.06 6.43
C LEU A 181 -6.73 5.26 5.60
N PHE A 182 -6.79 6.46 6.18
CA PHE A 182 -7.30 7.64 5.46
C PHE A 182 -6.29 8.23 4.46
N HIS A 183 -4.98 8.14 4.73
CA HIS A 183 -3.95 8.55 3.77
C HIS A 183 -3.60 7.46 2.76
N GLY A 184 -3.84 6.18 3.08
CA GLY A 184 -3.69 5.04 2.16
C GLY A 184 -4.92 4.74 1.31
N ALA A 185 -6.09 5.32 1.62
CA ALA A 185 -7.35 5.09 0.88
C ALA A 185 -7.52 5.92 -0.42
N VAL A 186 -6.45 6.56 -0.91
CA VAL A 186 -6.39 7.10 -2.29
C VAL A 186 -5.73 6.10 -3.25
N GLU A 187 -5.45 4.87 -2.82
CA GLU A 187 -5.28 3.74 -3.73
C GLU A 187 -6.53 2.84 -3.70
N SER A 188 -7.47 3.19 -4.58
CA SER A 188 -8.61 2.42 -5.10
C SER A 188 -9.15 1.20 -4.32
N PRO A 189 -10.47 1.09 -4.07
CA PRO A 189 -11.12 -0.03 -3.38
C PRO A 189 -11.28 -1.28 -4.25
N ILE A 190 -10.29 -1.58 -5.08
CA ILE A 190 -10.24 -2.84 -5.80
C ILE A 190 -9.05 -3.62 -5.23
N ARG A 191 -9.33 -4.49 -4.25
CA ARG A 191 -8.57 -5.73 -4.06
C ARG A 191 -8.73 -6.59 -5.32
N ILE A 192 -8.28 -6.09 -6.46
CA ILE A 192 -7.94 -6.92 -7.62
C ILE A 192 -6.75 -7.70 -7.12
N LEU A 193 -6.87 -9.02 -7.16
CA LEU A 193 -5.81 -9.97 -6.92
C LEU A 193 -4.46 -9.38 -7.33
N SER A 194 -3.52 -9.29 -6.39
CA SER A 194 -2.18 -8.78 -6.71
C SER A 194 -1.54 -9.74 -7.71
N PRO A 195 -0.93 -9.24 -8.80
CA PRO A 195 -0.35 -10.10 -9.81
C PRO A 195 0.67 -11.02 -9.16
N ARG A 196 0.48 -12.33 -9.35
CA ARG A 196 1.33 -13.36 -8.74
C ARG A 196 2.14 -14.06 -9.82
N ILE A 197 3.44 -14.15 -9.60
CA ILE A 197 4.33 -14.93 -10.45
C ILE A 197 4.22 -16.39 -10.03
N VAL A 198 3.72 -17.24 -10.92
CA VAL A 198 3.50 -18.67 -10.65
C VAL A 198 4.71 -19.49 -11.07
N GLU A 199 5.26 -19.18 -12.24
CA GLU A 199 6.33 -19.96 -12.84
C GLU A 199 7.27 -19.06 -13.65
N VAL A 200 8.55 -19.36 -13.60
CA VAL A 200 9.58 -18.72 -14.43
C VAL A 200 10.37 -19.81 -15.12
N SER A 201 10.41 -19.76 -16.45
CA SER A 201 11.15 -20.68 -17.31
C SER A 201 12.25 -19.90 -18.04
N PRO A 202 13.48 -20.45 -18.18
CA PRO A 202 13.89 -21.82 -17.87
C PRO A 202 14.29 -22.07 -16.41
N GLY A 203 14.23 -21.08 -15.52
CA GLY A 203 14.77 -21.19 -14.16
C GLY A 203 16.30 -21.26 -14.18
N ASP A 204 16.88 -22.22 -13.45
CA ASP A 204 18.33 -22.47 -13.47
C ASP A 204 18.71 -23.29 -14.70
N ARG A 205 19.64 -22.76 -15.50
CA ARG A 205 20.05 -23.43 -16.75
C ARG A 205 21.52 -23.20 -17.07
N GLN A 206 22.14 -24.19 -17.72
CA GLN A 206 23.46 -24.04 -18.31
C GLN A 206 23.34 -23.86 -19.81
N VAL A 207 24.04 -22.87 -20.36
CA VAL A 207 24.01 -22.53 -21.80
C VAL A 207 25.41 -22.29 -22.32
N ARG A 208 25.64 -22.50 -23.60
CA ARG A 208 26.97 -22.24 -24.20
C ARG A 208 27.18 -20.75 -24.41
N SER A 209 28.43 -20.31 -24.34
CA SER A 209 28.80 -18.92 -24.65
C SER A 209 28.29 -18.52 -26.04
N GLY A 210 27.67 -17.34 -26.13
CA GLY A 210 27.06 -16.82 -27.36
C GLY A 210 25.63 -17.32 -27.63
N GLN A 211 25.11 -18.27 -26.86
CA GLN A 211 23.73 -18.73 -26.99
C GLN A 211 22.75 -17.64 -26.49
N SER A 212 21.64 -17.49 -27.21
CA SER A 212 20.52 -16.65 -26.76
C SER A 212 19.53 -17.46 -25.92
N VAL A 213 19.00 -16.87 -24.86
CA VAL A 213 18.05 -17.51 -23.95
C VAL A 213 16.80 -16.67 -23.84
N LYS A 214 15.64 -17.31 -24.02
CA LYS A 214 14.34 -16.68 -23.79
C LYS A 214 13.90 -17.00 -22.36
N VAL A 215 13.69 -15.95 -21.56
CA VAL A 215 13.14 -16.02 -20.22
C VAL A 215 11.66 -15.70 -20.31
N THR A 216 10.82 -16.59 -19.78
CA THR A 216 9.36 -16.42 -19.75
C THR A 216 8.85 -16.52 -18.32
N ALA A 217 7.92 -15.67 -17.95
CA ALA A 217 7.24 -15.69 -16.65
C ALA A 217 5.74 -15.82 -16.84
N LYS A 218 5.13 -16.76 -16.12
CA LYS A 218 3.68 -16.89 -16.01
C LYS A 218 3.19 -16.05 -14.84
N VAL A 219 2.47 -14.98 -15.14
CA VAL A 219 1.92 -14.03 -14.18
C VAL A 219 0.40 -14.12 -14.22
N VAL A 220 -0.17 -14.65 -13.14
CA VAL A 220 -1.63 -14.77 -12.96
C VAL A 220 -2.13 -13.51 -12.25
N ASP A 221 -3.42 -13.21 -12.42
CA ASP A 221 -4.10 -12.11 -11.74
C ASP A 221 -3.63 -10.68 -12.11
N ASN A 222 -2.88 -10.52 -13.21
CA ASN A 222 -2.47 -9.21 -13.73
C ASN A 222 -3.58 -8.52 -14.54
N ILE A 223 -4.74 -8.29 -13.93
CA ILE A 223 -5.94 -7.73 -14.59
C ILE A 223 -5.70 -6.26 -15.02
N ALA A 224 -4.85 -5.53 -14.31
CA ALA A 224 -4.51 -4.13 -14.63
C ALA A 224 -3.36 -3.98 -15.65
N ASP A 225 -2.94 -5.09 -16.29
CA ASP A 225 -1.87 -5.16 -17.29
C ASP A 225 -0.60 -4.39 -16.89
N ARG A 226 -0.21 -4.54 -15.62
CA ARG A 226 0.93 -3.82 -15.05
C ARG A 226 2.22 -4.36 -15.67
N PRO A 227 3.25 -3.51 -15.86
CA PRO A 227 4.49 -3.92 -16.49
C PRO A 227 5.19 -5.00 -15.67
N VAL A 228 5.54 -6.10 -16.32
CA VAL A 228 6.36 -7.17 -15.75
C VAL A 228 7.81 -6.89 -16.10
N THR A 229 8.67 -6.80 -15.08
CA THR A 229 10.07 -6.42 -15.26
C THR A 229 10.98 -7.58 -14.94
N LEU A 230 11.91 -7.87 -15.85
CA LEU A 230 13.04 -8.77 -15.64
C LEU A 230 14.20 -7.98 -15.06
N PHE A 231 14.65 -8.35 -13.86
CA PHE A 231 15.88 -7.87 -13.27
C PHE A 231 16.97 -8.90 -13.49
N TYR A 232 18.10 -8.49 -14.05
CA TYR A 232 19.22 -9.38 -14.29
C TYR A 232 20.56 -8.71 -13.98
N ARG A 233 21.53 -9.52 -13.57
CA ARG A 233 22.88 -9.11 -13.21
C ARG A 233 23.90 -10.01 -13.88
N LEU A 234 24.82 -9.41 -14.62
CA LEU A 234 25.99 -10.11 -15.17
C LEU A 234 27.00 -10.37 -14.05
N GLU A 235 27.70 -11.50 -14.12
CA GLU A 235 28.79 -11.85 -13.21
C GLU A 235 29.83 -10.70 -13.14
N GLY A 236 30.03 -10.15 -11.94
CA GLY A 236 30.93 -9.01 -11.67
C GLY A 236 30.35 -7.62 -12.00
N GLY A 237 29.07 -7.52 -12.36
CA GLY A 237 28.39 -6.25 -12.69
C GLY A 237 27.24 -5.87 -11.75
N GLY A 238 26.60 -4.74 -12.06
CA GLY A 238 25.40 -4.25 -11.37
C GLY A 238 24.09 -4.86 -11.89
N TRP A 239 22.99 -4.57 -11.19
CA TRP A 239 21.64 -4.95 -11.60
C TRP A 239 21.17 -4.08 -12.76
N HIS A 240 20.56 -4.73 -13.74
CA HIS A 240 19.90 -4.13 -14.89
C HIS A 240 18.43 -4.53 -14.89
N GLN A 241 17.60 -3.73 -15.54
CA GLN A 241 16.16 -3.96 -15.66
C GLN A 241 15.74 -3.93 -17.13
N ALA A 242 14.84 -4.84 -17.51
CA ALA A 242 14.23 -4.89 -18.83
C ALA A 242 12.73 -5.18 -18.70
N ILE A 243 11.90 -4.44 -19.42
CA ILE A 243 10.46 -4.69 -19.45
C ILE A 243 10.20 -5.92 -20.32
N MET A 244 9.44 -6.88 -19.80
CA MET A 244 9.06 -8.08 -20.54
C MET A 244 7.88 -7.79 -21.46
N THR A 245 7.87 -8.42 -22.63
CA THR A 245 6.78 -8.29 -23.60
C THR A 245 5.72 -9.35 -23.32
N LYS A 246 4.44 -8.97 -23.34
CA LYS A 246 3.33 -9.90 -23.19
C LYS A 246 3.18 -10.72 -24.48
N GLU A 247 3.27 -12.04 -24.38
CA GLU A 247 3.15 -12.94 -25.53
C GLU A 247 1.78 -13.62 -25.57
N GLU A 248 1.29 -14.06 -24.42
CA GLU A 248 -0.05 -14.64 -24.24
C GLU A 248 -0.75 -14.00 -23.05
N ALA A 249 -1.99 -14.41 -22.74
CA ALA A 249 -2.83 -13.78 -21.71
C ALA A 249 -2.11 -13.64 -20.34
N GLU A 250 -1.32 -14.64 -19.95
CA GLU A 250 -0.59 -14.70 -18.67
C GLU A 250 0.93 -14.87 -18.83
N ILE A 251 1.45 -14.94 -20.07
CA ILE A 251 2.87 -15.23 -20.34
C ILE A 251 3.58 -13.99 -20.84
N TYR A 252 4.66 -13.64 -20.14
CA TYR A 252 5.54 -12.53 -20.47
C TYR A 252 6.92 -13.07 -20.83
N GLY A 253 7.48 -12.61 -21.94
CA GLY A 253 8.76 -13.07 -22.48
C GLY A 253 9.78 -11.96 -22.62
N MET A 254 11.05 -12.30 -22.39
CA MET A 254 12.21 -11.46 -22.71
C MET A 254 13.33 -12.33 -23.26
N LYS A 255 13.90 -11.93 -24.39
CA LYS A 255 15.03 -12.65 -25.01
C LYS A 255 16.33 -11.96 -24.62
N LEU A 256 17.23 -12.71 -23.99
CA LEU A 256 18.59 -12.30 -23.70
C LEU A 256 19.51 -12.86 -24.78
N GLU A 257 20.10 -11.98 -25.58
CA GLU A 257 20.91 -12.35 -26.72
C GLU A 257 22.40 -12.45 -26.38
N ASN A 258 23.10 -13.33 -27.10
CA ASN A 258 24.57 -13.48 -27.06
C ASN A 258 25.15 -13.51 -25.63
N LEU A 259 24.67 -14.43 -24.79
CA LEU A 259 25.14 -14.54 -23.40
C LEU A 259 26.62 -14.98 -23.36
N SER A 260 27.50 -14.05 -23.00
CA SER A 260 28.94 -14.27 -22.86
C SER A 260 29.40 -14.51 -21.42
N ARG A 261 28.58 -14.09 -20.45
CA ARG A 261 28.85 -14.21 -19.01
C ARG A 261 27.63 -14.81 -18.31
N SER A 262 27.87 -15.51 -17.22
CA SER A 262 26.79 -16.03 -16.37
C SER A 262 25.94 -14.88 -15.84
N ILE A 263 24.65 -15.10 -15.72
CA ILE A 263 23.69 -14.11 -15.23
C ILE A 263 22.88 -14.67 -14.05
N GLU A 264 22.57 -13.79 -13.10
CA GLU A 264 21.55 -14.02 -12.09
C GLU A 264 20.35 -13.14 -12.42
N TYR A 265 19.13 -13.68 -12.33
CA TYR A 265 17.93 -12.95 -12.71
C TYR A 265 16.73 -13.32 -11.84
N TYR A 266 15.78 -12.40 -11.75
CA TYR A 266 14.45 -12.62 -11.16
C TYR A 266 13.44 -11.72 -11.86
N VAL A 267 12.17 -12.07 -11.73
CA VAL A 267 11.06 -11.33 -12.33
C VAL A 267 10.28 -10.65 -11.21
N ALA A 268 9.83 -9.42 -11.44
CA ALA A 268 9.06 -8.67 -10.48
C ALA A 268 7.87 -7.96 -11.15
N VAL A 269 6.75 -7.92 -10.44
CA VAL A 269 5.52 -7.24 -10.85
C VAL A 269 4.79 -6.71 -9.61
N SER A 270 4.60 -5.39 -9.52
CA SER A 270 3.80 -4.74 -8.47
C SER A 270 4.01 -5.25 -7.03
N GLY A 271 5.27 -5.41 -6.63
CA GLY A 271 5.63 -5.88 -5.28
C GLY A 271 5.66 -7.41 -5.11
N SER A 272 5.24 -8.20 -6.11
CA SER A 272 5.51 -9.64 -6.16
C SER A 272 6.84 -9.90 -6.87
N GLU A 273 7.72 -10.68 -6.25
CA GLU A 273 9.01 -11.09 -6.81
C GLU A 273 9.08 -12.62 -6.96
N SER A 274 9.75 -13.09 -8.00
CA SER A 274 10.09 -14.51 -8.15
C SER A 274 11.32 -14.87 -7.32
N PRO A 275 11.59 -16.18 -7.11
CA PRO A 275 12.91 -16.63 -6.72
C PRO A 275 13.99 -16.11 -7.69
N ARG A 276 15.23 -16.04 -7.21
CA ARG A 276 16.39 -15.74 -8.05
C ARG A 276 16.87 -17.01 -8.72
N TYR A 277 17.13 -16.90 -10.01
CA TYR A 277 17.61 -17.98 -10.86
C TYR A 277 18.96 -17.61 -11.46
N LYS A 278 19.74 -18.61 -11.85
CA LYS A 278 21.05 -18.45 -12.44
C LYS A 278 21.15 -19.17 -13.78
N ILE A 279 21.51 -18.42 -14.81
CA ILE A 279 21.95 -19.00 -16.09
C ILE A 279 23.48 -19.02 -16.09
N LYS A 280 24.06 -20.22 -16.00
CA LYS A 280 25.51 -20.44 -16.04
C LYS A 280 25.95 -20.55 -17.50
N VAL A 281 26.86 -19.67 -17.92
CA VAL A 281 27.44 -19.73 -19.27
C VAL A 281 28.66 -20.64 -19.26
N ILE A 282 28.55 -21.77 -19.96
CA ILE A 282 29.63 -22.71 -20.21
C ILE A 282 30.48 -22.17 -21.36
N ARG A 283 31.76 -21.97 -21.10
CA ARG A 283 32.77 -21.62 -22.10
C ARG A 283 33.60 -22.84 -22.45
N GLU A 284 33.73 -23.09 -23.75
CA GLU A 284 34.61 -24.12 -24.29
C GLU A 284 36.08 -23.66 -24.16
N PRO A 285 37.02 -24.60 -23.96
CA PRO A 285 38.44 -24.28 -24.05
C PRO A 285 38.81 -23.91 -25.48
N ILE A 286 39.53 -22.79 -25.65
CA ILE A 286 40.01 -22.32 -26.96
C ILE A 286 41.53 -22.11 -26.87
N LEU A 287 42.23 -22.41 -27.96
CA LEU A 287 43.63 -22.02 -28.16
C LEU A 287 43.70 -20.52 -28.43
N SER A 288 44.20 -19.74 -27.49
CA SER A 288 44.28 -18.27 -27.60
C SER A 288 45.49 -17.82 -28.41
N ARG A 289 46.62 -18.51 -28.23
CA ARG A 289 47.91 -18.20 -28.86
C ARG A 289 48.62 -19.49 -29.19
N PHE A 290 48.95 -19.71 -30.45
CA PHE A 290 49.80 -20.83 -30.83
C PHE A 290 50.81 -20.44 -31.90
N ARG A 291 51.97 -21.09 -31.89
CA ARG A 291 53.04 -20.85 -32.85
C ARG A 291 53.78 -22.15 -33.14
N TYR A 292 54.19 -22.28 -34.39
CA TYR A 292 55.02 -23.38 -34.85
C TYR A 292 56.46 -22.94 -35.10
N GLU A 293 57.39 -23.77 -34.64
CA GLU A 293 58.79 -23.74 -35.03
C GLU A 293 59.04 -24.95 -35.95
N ILE A 294 59.46 -24.70 -37.18
CA ILE A 294 59.77 -25.72 -38.17
C ILE A 294 61.25 -26.05 -38.09
N LEU A 295 61.57 -27.28 -37.71
CA LEU A 295 62.91 -27.84 -37.72
C LEU A 295 63.10 -28.61 -39.03
N TYR A 296 63.91 -28.07 -39.94
CA TYR A 296 64.19 -28.72 -41.21
C TYR A 296 65.10 -29.95 -41.02
N PRO A 297 65.01 -30.95 -41.91
CA PRO A 297 65.91 -32.09 -41.89
C PRO A 297 67.37 -31.65 -42.03
N SER A 298 68.28 -32.36 -41.36
CA SER A 298 69.71 -32.01 -41.36
C SER A 298 70.34 -31.92 -42.76
N TYR A 299 69.84 -32.71 -43.72
CA TYR A 299 70.35 -32.72 -45.10
C TYR A 299 70.08 -31.41 -45.87
N THR A 300 69.16 -30.56 -45.40
CA THR A 300 68.83 -29.30 -46.09
C THR A 300 69.78 -28.17 -45.72
N GLY A 301 70.45 -28.28 -44.56
CA GLY A 301 71.27 -27.19 -44.01
C GLY A 301 70.49 -25.93 -43.63
N LEU A 302 69.15 -25.97 -43.61
CA LEU A 302 68.32 -24.82 -43.31
C LEU A 302 68.18 -24.61 -41.79
N SER A 303 68.27 -23.36 -41.36
CA SER A 303 67.99 -22.97 -39.97
C SER A 303 66.50 -23.13 -39.63
N PRO A 304 66.16 -23.39 -38.36
CA PRO A 304 64.76 -23.39 -37.90
C PRO A 304 63.99 -22.13 -38.31
N GLN A 305 62.73 -22.29 -38.68
CA GLN A 305 61.86 -21.19 -39.06
C GLN A 305 60.66 -21.08 -38.12
N MET A 306 60.44 -19.89 -37.56
CA MET A 306 59.23 -19.58 -36.80
C MET A 306 58.12 -19.14 -37.76
N LEU A 307 56.94 -19.74 -37.63
CA LEU A 307 55.75 -19.30 -38.34
C LEU A 307 55.07 -18.14 -37.61
N GLU A 308 54.19 -17.44 -38.32
CA GLU A 308 53.33 -16.41 -37.74
C GLU A 308 52.44 -16.99 -36.63
N GLU A 309 52.16 -16.17 -35.63
CA GLU A 309 51.30 -16.56 -34.52
C GLU A 309 49.87 -16.80 -35.01
N ASN A 310 49.26 -17.86 -34.50
CA ASN A 310 47.94 -18.35 -34.87
C ASN A 310 47.78 -18.76 -36.35
N SER A 311 48.89 -19.03 -37.06
CA SER A 311 48.86 -19.65 -38.38
C SER A 311 48.72 -21.17 -38.26
N GLY A 312 47.56 -21.71 -38.66
CA GLY A 312 47.29 -23.15 -38.71
C GLY A 312 47.94 -23.85 -39.91
N ASP A 313 48.18 -23.11 -41.00
CA ASP A 313 48.74 -23.68 -42.23
C ASP A 313 50.26 -23.86 -42.11
N ILE A 314 50.71 -25.11 -42.22
CA ILE A 314 52.12 -25.46 -42.16
C ILE A 314 52.57 -25.94 -43.54
N LYS A 315 53.51 -25.22 -44.16
CA LYS A 315 54.18 -25.62 -45.41
C LYS A 315 55.66 -25.77 -45.15
N ALA A 316 56.17 -27.00 -45.25
CA ALA A 316 57.59 -27.31 -45.07
C ALA A 316 58.01 -28.53 -45.88
N LEU A 317 59.32 -28.77 -45.97
CA LEU A 317 59.89 -29.94 -46.63
C LEU A 317 59.50 -31.24 -45.91
N VAL A 318 59.34 -32.32 -46.68
CA VAL A 318 59.06 -33.65 -46.15
C VAL A 318 60.16 -34.06 -45.18
N GLY A 319 59.77 -34.58 -44.02
CA GLY A 319 60.66 -34.97 -42.94
C GLY A 319 60.96 -33.86 -41.93
N SER A 320 60.50 -32.62 -42.16
CA SER A 320 60.56 -31.55 -41.16
C SER A 320 59.76 -31.89 -39.91
N ILE A 321 60.17 -31.36 -38.76
CA ILE A 321 59.44 -31.48 -37.49
C ILE A 321 58.80 -30.13 -37.17
N ALA A 322 57.49 -30.13 -36.97
CA ALA A 322 56.76 -28.96 -36.48
C ALA A 322 56.67 -29.04 -34.95
N ARG A 323 57.28 -28.09 -34.25
CA ARG A 323 57.18 -27.95 -32.79
C ARG A 323 56.15 -26.87 -32.46
N LEU A 324 55.11 -27.27 -31.74
CA LEU A 324 54.02 -26.40 -31.29
C LEU A 324 54.32 -25.84 -29.90
N SER A 325 54.15 -24.53 -29.74
CA SER A 325 53.98 -23.86 -28.45
C SER A 325 52.66 -23.12 -28.45
N ALA A 326 51.83 -23.36 -27.43
CA ALA A 326 50.46 -22.88 -27.41
C ALA A 326 49.96 -22.52 -25.99
N GLU A 327 48.90 -21.71 -25.92
CA GLU A 327 48.22 -21.31 -24.69
C GLU A 327 46.71 -21.48 -24.83
N SER A 328 46.07 -22.00 -23.78
CA SER A 328 44.63 -22.23 -23.69
C SER A 328 43.95 -21.18 -22.80
N THR A 329 42.73 -20.78 -23.16
CA THR A 329 41.89 -19.86 -22.37
C THR A 329 41.40 -20.44 -21.05
N LYS A 330 41.39 -21.77 -20.90
CA LYS A 330 41.00 -22.50 -19.68
C LYS A 330 42.04 -23.56 -19.33
N PRO A 331 42.19 -23.92 -18.03
CA PRO A 331 42.98 -25.08 -17.63
C PRO A 331 42.50 -26.38 -18.29
N LEU A 332 43.42 -27.16 -18.82
CA LEU A 332 43.14 -28.38 -19.58
C LEU A 332 43.48 -29.65 -18.79
N GLN A 333 42.66 -30.67 -18.94
CA GLN A 333 42.94 -32.03 -18.49
C GLN A 333 43.65 -32.84 -19.58
N LYS A 334 43.20 -32.70 -20.84
CA LYS A 334 43.79 -33.37 -22.00
C LYS A 334 43.83 -32.42 -23.19
N ALA A 335 44.85 -32.56 -24.02
CA ALA A 335 44.98 -31.84 -25.27
C ALA A 335 45.68 -32.73 -26.28
N SER A 336 45.17 -32.79 -27.50
CA SER A 336 45.78 -33.56 -28.58
C SER A 336 45.52 -32.94 -29.93
N ILE A 337 46.42 -33.20 -30.87
CA ILE A 337 46.23 -32.93 -32.29
C ILE A 337 45.67 -34.21 -32.92
N ARG A 338 44.53 -34.12 -33.59
CA ARG A 338 43.98 -35.20 -34.39
C ARG A 338 44.14 -34.86 -35.87
N PHE A 339 44.67 -35.82 -36.61
CA PHE A 339 44.84 -35.76 -38.05
C PHE A 339 43.67 -36.43 -38.76
N GLU A 340 43.28 -35.94 -39.94
CA GLU A 340 42.19 -36.51 -40.74
C GLU A 340 42.55 -37.92 -41.23
N SER A 341 43.84 -38.20 -41.45
CA SER A 341 44.35 -39.56 -41.70
C SER A 341 44.19 -40.55 -40.52
N GLY A 342 43.74 -40.08 -39.35
CA GLY A 342 43.52 -40.89 -38.15
C GLY A 342 44.67 -40.86 -37.14
N GLY A 343 45.78 -40.18 -37.45
CA GLY A 343 46.88 -39.95 -36.52
C GLY A 343 46.44 -39.13 -35.30
N LYS A 344 47.05 -39.39 -34.13
CA LYS A 344 46.83 -38.62 -32.91
C LYS A 344 48.15 -38.32 -32.22
N VAL A 345 48.37 -37.06 -31.86
CA VAL A 345 49.54 -36.60 -31.12
C VAL A 345 49.07 -35.92 -29.83
N ASP A 346 49.36 -36.53 -28.69
CA ASP A 346 49.04 -35.93 -27.40
C ASP A 346 50.00 -34.78 -27.08
N LEU A 347 49.44 -33.66 -26.62
CA LEU A 347 50.17 -32.46 -26.23
C LEU A 347 50.50 -32.50 -24.73
N LYS A 348 51.69 -32.02 -24.38
CA LYS A 348 52.11 -31.86 -22.99
C LYS A 348 51.54 -30.56 -22.44
N ILE A 349 50.79 -30.68 -21.34
CA ILE A 349 50.21 -29.53 -20.63
C ILE A 349 51.15 -29.15 -19.48
N THR A 350 51.56 -27.88 -19.41
CA THR A 350 52.40 -27.32 -18.33
C THR A 350 51.68 -26.14 -17.69
N GLY A 351 51.64 -26.08 -16.35
CA GLY A 351 50.94 -25.01 -15.64
C GLY A 351 49.41 -24.97 -15.87
N GLY A 352 48.84 -26.04 -16.43
CA GLY A 352 47.41 -26.15 -16.73
C GLY A 352 46.96 -25.49 -18.04
N THR A 353 47.62 -24.43 -18.51
CA THR A 353 47.21 -23.66 -19.70
C THR A 353 48.21 -23.65 -20.84
N SER A 354 49.51 -23.87 -20.58
CA SER A 354 50.54 -23.94 -21.63
C SER A 354 50.60 -25.33 -22.25
N LEU A 355 50.66 -25.38 -23.57
CA LEU A 355 50.66 -26.58 -24.39
C LEU A 355 51.96 -26.66 -25.20
N SER A 356 52.58 -27.84 -25.23
CA SER A 356 53.70 -28.11 -26.13
C SER A 356 53.60 -29.49 -26.75
N GLY A 357 54.05 -29.60 -28.00
CA GLY A 357 54.07 -30.87 -28.72
C GLY A 357 54.91 -30.77 -29.97
N GLN A 358 55.14 -31.90 -30.62
CA GLN A 358 55.83 -31.94 -31.89
C GLN A 358 55.35 -33.11 -32.73
N PHE A 359 55.35 -32.93 -34.04
CA PHE A 359 55.01 -33.97 -34.99
C PHE A 359 55.82 -33.82 -36.27
N ARG A 360 55.96 -34.92 -37.02
CA ARG A 360 56.73 -34.97 -38.26
C ARG A 360 55.81 -34.75 -39.46
N LEU A 361 56.27 -33.94 -40.40
CA LEU A 361 55.56 -33.63 -41.64
C LEU A 361 55.99 -34.62 -42.72
N GLU A 362 55.17 -35.64 -42.97
CA GLU A 362 55.48 -36.69 -43.95
C GLU A 362 54.63 -36.60 -45.20
N LYS A 363 53.37 -36.23 -45.04
CA LYS A 363 52.36 -36.14 -46.10
C LYS A 363 51.47 -34.94 -45.85
N GLU A 364 50.79 -34.49 -46.90
CA GLU A 364 49.71 -33.51 -46.78
C GLU A 364 48.56 -34.12 -45.96
N ASP A 365 48.10 -33.39 -44.95
CA ASP A 365 47.02 -33.81 -44.06
C ASP A 365 46.36 -32.58 -43.45
N LYS A 366 45.13 -32.74 -42.98
CA LYS A 366 44.43 -31.73 -42.18
C LYS A 366 44.44 -32.17 -40.73
N TYR A 367 44.57 -31.21 -39.82
CA TYR A 367 44.56 -31.51 -38.41
C TYR A 367 43.63 -30.55 -37.68
N HIS A 368 43.18 -30.97 -36.51
CA HIS A 368 42.41 -30.12 -35.61
C HIS A 368 42.80 -30.40 -34.18
N PHE A 369 42.63 -29.40 -33.32
CA PHE A 369 42.93 -29.53 -31.90
C PHE A 369 41.74 -30.10 -31.14
N GLU A 370 41.95 -31.17 -30.39
CA GLU A 370 40.99 -31.69 -29.42
C GLU A 370 41.44 -31.28 -28.02
N LEU A 371 40.66 -30.41 -27.39
CA LEU A 371 40.91 -29.90 -26.05
C LEU A 371 39.83 -30.45 -25.11
N LEU A 372 40.22 -30.83 -23.89
CA LEU A 372 39.32 -31.21 -22.82
C LEU A 372 39.72 -30.46 -21.57
N ASP A 373 38.82 -29.62 -21.06
CA ASP A 373 39.06 -28.88 -19.83
C ASP A 373 38.92 -29.75 -18.57
N THR A 374 39.28 -29.18 -17.41
CA THR A 374 39.17 -29.86 -16.11
C THR A 374 37.72 -30.09 -15.65
N GLU A 375 36.74 -29.43 -16.28
CA GLU A 375 35.30 -29.59 -16.01
C GLU A 375 34.64 -30.61 -16.96
N GLY A 376 35.43 -31.26 -17.85
CA GLY A 376 34.96 -32.26 -18.81
C GLY A 376 34.35 -31.68 -20.08
N ILE A 377 34.53 -30.39 -20.37
CA ILE A 377 34.02 -29.72 -21.56
C ILE A 377 35.08 -29.78 -22.65
N SER A 378 34.67 -30.23 -23.84
CA SER A 378 35.51 -30.26 -25.03
C SER A 378 35.13 -29.16 -26.01
N ASN A 379 36.05 -28.80 -26.90
CA ASN A 379 35.81 -27.83 -27.96
C ASN A 379 34.97 -28.44 -29.10
N SER A 380 33.78 -27.90 -29.33
CA SER A 380 32.83 -28.44 -30.32
C SER A 380 33.19 -28.08 -31.76
N ASN A 381 33.93 -26.98 -31.94
CA ASN A 381 34.37 -26.45 -33.24
C ASN A 381 35.88 -26.20 -33.18
N PRO A 382 36.70 -27.24 -33.45
CA PRO A 382 38.13 -27.10 -33.35
C PRO A 382 38.67 -26.24 -34.50
N VAL A 383 39.69 -25.42 -34.21
CA VAL A 383 40.44 -24.68 -35.24
C VAL A 383 41.07 -25.73 -36.16
N ARG A 384 40.82 -25.60 -37.47
CA ARG A 384 41.33 -26.46 -38.54
C ARG A 384 42.39 -25.73 -39.34
#